data_AF-A0A920KPT4-F1
#
_entry.id   AF-A0A920KPT4-F1
#
_cell.length_a   1.000
_cell.length_b   1.000
_cell.length_c   1.000
_cell.angle_alpha   90.00
_cell.angle_beta   90.00
_cell.angle_gamma   90.00
#
_symmetry.space_group_name_H-M   'P 1'
#
loop_
_entity.id
_entity.type
_entity.pdbx_description
1 polymer ?
#
loop_
_entity_poly.entity_id
_entity_poly.type
_entity_poly.pdbx_seq_one_letter_code
_entity_poly.pdbx_strand_id
1 'polypeptide(L)'
;MEQVALRMEAQGIDAWFDLDPADLLGSDATDYEKVTDTLDVWFDSGVTHQCVLRERDGLNWPADLYLEGSDQHRGWFQSSLLTGIGTQNAAPYRAC
;
A
#
# COMPACT_ATOMS: atom_id res chain seq x y z
N MET A 1 -13.75 -3.34 -6.20
CA MET A 1 -12.64 -2.76 -5.42
C MET A 1 -11.41 -2.48 -6.29
N GLU A 2 -10.90 -3.42 -7.08
CA GLU A 2 -9.76 -3.19 -7.99
C GLU A 2 -9.94 -2.01 -8.96
N GLN A 3 -11.18 -1.75 -9.41
CA GLN A 3 -11.49 -0.60 -10.26
C GLN A 3 -11.05 0.76 -9.67
N VAL A 4 -11.05 0.89 -8.34
CA VAL A 4 -10.56 2.12 -7.67
C VAL A 4 -9.05 2.21 -7.81
N ALA A 5 -8.31 1.12 -7.54
CA ALA A 5 -6.86 1.07 -7.70
C ALA A 5 -6.43 1.40 -9.13
N LEU A 6 -7.11 0.84 -10.15
CA LEU A 6 -6.82 1.12 -11.56
C LEU A 6 -7.05 2.60 -11.93
N ARG A 7 -8.08 3.24 -11.39
CA ARG A 7 -8.31 4.68 -11.59
C ARG A 7 -7.20 5.50 -10.93
N MET A 8 -6.84 5.16 -9.70
CA MET A 8 -5.78 5.84 -8.94
C MET A 8 -4.40 5.67 -9.59
N GLU A 9 -4.11 4.52 -10.19
CA GLU A 9 -2.87 4.30 -10.93
C GLU A 9 -2.76 5.23 -12.15
N ALA A 10 -3.87 5.47 -12.86
CA ALA A 10 -3.88 6.31 -14.05
C ALA A 10 -3.92 7.82 -13.75
N GLN A 11 -4.60 8.22 -12.66
CA GLN A 11 -4.96 9.62 -12.39
C GLN A 11 -4.42 10.16 -11.05
N GLY A 12 -3.77 9.31 -10.25
CA GLY A 12 -3.30 9.66 -8.91
C GLY A 12 -4.40 9.64 -7.86
N ILE A 13 -4.10 10.19 -6.68
CA ILE A 13 -4.99 10.20 -5.51
C ILE A 13 -6.29 10.96 -5.76
N ASP A 14 -6.27 11.99 -6.61
CA ASP A 14 -7.42 12.84 -6.94
C ASP A 14 -8.58 12.01 -7.51
N ALA A 15 -8.27 10.89 -8.17
CA ALA A 15 -9.26 9.95 -8.68
C ALA A 15 -10.22 9.43 -7.60
N TRP A 16 -9.78 9.27 -6.35
CA TRP A 16 -10.67 8.87 -5.25
C TRP A 16 -11.58 10.01 -4.79
N PHE A 17 -11.04 11.23 -4.75
CA PHE A 17 -11.79 12.41 -4.32
C PHE A 17 -12.86 12.81 -5.33
N ASP A 18 -12.54 12.75 -6.62
CA ASP A 18 -13.42 13.11 -7.74
C ASP A 18 -14.44 12.01 -8.10
N LEU A 19 -14.23 10.78 -7.62
CA LEU A 19 -15.11 9.64 -7.88
C LEU A 19 -16.51 9.83 -7.29
N ASP A 20 -17.54 9.71 -8.13
CA ASP A 20 -18.92 9.50 -7.71
C ASP A 20 -19.15 8.01 -7.34
N PRO A 21 -19.60 7.67 -6.12
CA PRO A 21 -19.93 6.29 -5.77
C PRO A 21 -20.92 5.61 -6.73
N ALA A 22 -21.82 6.37 -7.37
CA ALA A 22 -22.75 5.86 -8.37
C ALA A 22 -22.04 5.28 -9.61
N ASP A 23 -20.83 5.76 -9.95
CA ASP A 23 -20.02 5.23 -11.06
C ASP A 23 -19.47 3.83 -10.79
N LEU A 24 -19.44 3.38 -9.52
CA LEU A 24 -18.97 2.06 -9.12
C LEU A 24 -20.09 1.14 -8.66
N LEU A 25 -21.06 1.70 -7.92
CA LEU A 25 -22.09 0.95 -7.20
C LEU A 25 -23.47 1.09 -7.83
N GLY A 26 -23.66 2.01 -8.79
CA GLY A 26 -24.95 2.25 -9.43
C GLY A 26 -26.03 2.63 -8.42
N SER A 27 -27.15 1.91 -8.42
CA SER A 27 -28.26 2.14 -7.49
C SER A 27 -27.88 1.92 -6.03
N ASP A 28 -26.93 1.02 -5.77
CA ASP A 28 -26.57 0.62 -4.41
C ASP A 28 -25.76 1.74 -3.71
N ALA A 29 -25.31 2.75 -4.45
CA ALA A 29 -24.55 3.88 -3.91
C ALA A 29 -25.26 4.59 -2.74
N THR A 30 -26.60 4.55 -2.67
CA THR A 30 -27.37 5.16 -1.56
C THR A 30 -27.17 4.44 -0.23
N ASP A 31 -26.71 3.19 -0.26
CA ASP A 31 -26.50 2.36 0.93
C ASP A 31 -25.08 2.47 1.50
N TYR A 32 -24.20 3.24 0.85
CA TYR A 32 -22.79 3.36 1.21
C TYR A 32 -22.34 4.82 1.35
N GLU A 33 -21.35 5.03 2.20
CA GLU A 33 -20.67 6.32 2.37
C GLU A 33 -19.22 6.21 1.91
N LYS A 34 -18.76 7.16 1.09
CA LYS A 34 -17.36 7.23 0.65
C LYS A 34 -16.49 7.79 1.77
N VAL A 35 -15.60 6.96 2.32
CA VAL A 35 -14.65 7.38 3.35
C VAL A 35 -13.55 8.26 2.72
N THR A 36 -13.28 9.40 3.34
CA THR A 36 -12.24 10.37 2.90
C THR A 36 -10.99 10.36 3.76
N ASP A 37 -10.93 9.49 4.78
CA ASP A 37 -9.76 9.31 5.61
C ASP A 37 -8.59 8.76 4.77
N THR A 38 -7.37 9.22 5.10
CA THR A 38 -6.14 8.76 4.47
C THR A 38 -5.46 7.72 5.33
N LEU A 39 -4.63 6.87 4.71
CA LEU A 39 -3.79 5.95 5.44
C LEU A 39 -2.65 6.70 6.15
N ASP A 40 -2.14 6.08 7.21
CA ASP A 40 -0.99 6.57 7.95
C ASP A 40 0.31 6.44 7.12
N VAL A 41 1.25 7.34 7.32
CA VAL A 41 2.51 7.39 6.55
C VAL A 41 3.41 6.17 6.76
N TRP A 42 3.24 5.43 7.88
CA TRP A 42 3.93 4.16 8.06
C TRP A 42 3.34 3.06 7.20
N PHE A 43 2.07 3.14 6.80
CA PHE A 43 1.53 2.24 5.81
C PHE A 43 2.20 2.47 4.45
N ASP A 44 2.26 3.73 4.00
CA ASP A 44 2.85 4.10 2.70
C ASP A 44 4.31 3.63 2.58
N SER A 45 5.11 3.91 3.61
CA SER A 45 6.50 3.44 3.65
C SER A 45 6.58 1.93 3.85
N GLY A 46 5.71 1.34 4.67
CA GLY A 46 5.66 -0.09 4.96
C GLY A 46 5.36 -0.94 3.73
N VAL A 47 4.59 -0.46 2.75
CA VAL A 47 4.26 -1.24 1.53
C VAL A 47 5.27 -1.11 0.40
N THR A 48 6.37 -0.38 0.60
CA THR A 48 7.41 -0.18 -0.44
C THR A 48 8.02 -1.49 -0.98
N HIS A 49 8.08 -2.56 -0.18
CA HIS A 49 8.52 -3.88 -0.66
C HIS A 49 7.61 -4.45 -1.75
N GLN A 50 6.30 -4.16 -1.68
CA GLN A 50 5.33 -4.56 -2.68
C GLN A 50 5.39 -3.60 -3.88
N CYS A 51 5.42 -2.29 -3.65
CA CYS A 51 5.33 -1.29 -4.72
C CYS A 51 6.64 -1.08 -5.50
N VAL A 52 7.79 -1.49 -4.95
CA VAL A 52 9.11 -1.24 -5.55
C VAL A 52 9.85 -2.55 -5.83
N LEU A 53 10.11 -3.38 -4.81
CA LEU A 53 10.96 -4.57 -4.99
C LEU A 53 10.32 -5.60 -5.94
N ARG A 54 8.99 -5.67 -5.96
CA ARG A 54 8.26 -6.63 -6.81
C ARG A 54 7.91 -6.09 -8.19
N GLU A 55 7.80 -4.77 -8.34
CA GLU A 55 7.38 -4.13 -9.59
C GLU A 55 8.57 -3.74 -10.49
N ARG A 56 9.76 -3.51 -9.92
CA ARG A 56 10.93 -3.08 -10.69
C ARG A 56 11.84 -4.24 -11.06
N ASP A 57 12.13 -4.34 -12.35
CA ASP A 57 13.12 -5.28 -12.88
C ASP A 57 14.49 -5.11 -12.20
N GLY A 58 15.12 -6.25 -11.90
CA GLY A 58 16.45 -6.29 -11.28
C GLY A 58 16.46 -6.14 -9.76
N LEU A 59 15.31 -5.98 -9.11
CA LEU A 59 15.16 -6.07 -7.67
C LEU A 59 14.60 -7.44 -7.27
N ASN A 60 14.89 -7.86 -6.04
CA ASN A 60 14.45 -9.15 -5.50
C ASN A 60 13.61 -8.94 -4.24
N TRP A 61 12.58 -9.77 -4.11
CA TRP A 61 11.81 -9.92 -2.89
C TRP A 61 11.97 -11.36 -2.35
N PRO A 62 12.26 -11.55 -1.05
CA PRO A 62 12.61 -10.52 -0.07
C PRO A 62 14.00 -9.90 -0.36
N ALA A 63 14.21 -8.66 0.08
CA ALA A 63 15.52 -8.02 0.05
C ALA A 63 16.52 -8.76 0.95
N ASP A 64 17.82 -8.70 0.64
CA ASP A 64 18.83 -9.34 1.48
C ASP A 64 19.07 -8.55 2.78
N LEU A 65 19.04 -7.22 2.73
CA LEU A 65 19.29 -6.35 3.87
C LEU A 65 18.43 -5.07 3.77
N TYR A 66 17.74 -4.76 4.86
CA TYR A 66 17.26 -3.41 5.15
C TYR A 66 18.29 -2.71 6.06
N LEU A 67 18.56 -1.43 5.84
CA LEU A 67 19.57 -0.70 6.61
C LEU A 67 19.08 0.73 6.88
N GLU A 68 18.77 1.02 8.13
CA GLU A 68 18.30 2.33 8.60
C GLU A 68 18.74 2.57 10.06
N GLY A 69 18.41 3.75 10.60
CA GLY A 69 18.61 4.08 12.01
C GLY A 69 17.82 3.17 12.98
N SER A 70 18.29 3.05 14.22
CA SER A 70 17.68 2.15 15.22
C SER A 70 16.24 2.53 15.62
N ASP A 71 15.84 3.78 15.39
CA ASP A 71 14.47 4.25 15.55
C ASP A 71 13.48 3.51 14.63
N GLN A 72 13.94 2.99 13.49
CA GLN A 72 13.10 2.30 12.52
C GLN A 72 12.59 0.92 12.97
N HIS A 73 13.13 0.35 14.06
CA HIS A 73 12.54 -0.84 14.68
C HIS A 73 11.08 -0.64 15.12
N ARG A 74 10.66 0.61 15.40
CA ARG A 74 9.26 0.97 15.71
C ARG A 74 8.61 1.80 14.61
N GLY A 75 9.26 1.90 13.46
CA GLY A 75 8.82 2.64 12.28
C GLY A 75 8.81 1.73 11.06
N TRP A 76 9.69 2.02 10.10
CA TRP A 76 9.69 1.38 8.79
C TRP A 76 9.94 -0.13 8.80
N PHE A 77 10.81 -0.65 9.67
CA PHE A 77 11.05 -2.09 9.75
C PHE A 77 9.80 -2.84 10.21
N GLN A 78 9.13 -2.32 11.25
CA GLN A 78 7.92 -2.93 11.80
C GLN A 78 6.76 -2.87 10.80
N SER A 79 6.51 -1.70 10.20
CA SER A 79 5.44 -1.54 9.22
C SER A 79 5.67 -2.38 7.97
N SER A 80 6.92 -2.47 7.48
CA SER A 80 7.29 -3.35 6.37
C SER A 80 7.09 -4.83 6.73
N LEU A 81 7.48 -5.24 7.94
CA LEU A 81 7.28 -6.61 8.39
C LEU A 81 5.79 -6.98 8.48
N LEU A 82 4.97 -6.12 9.07
CA LEU A 82 3.53 -6.36 9.21
C LEU A 82 2.83 -6.47 7.85
N THR A 83 3.13 -5.56 6.93
CA THR A 83 2.53 -5.57 5.58
C THR A 83 3.06 -6.73 4.74
N GLY A 84 4.33 -7.10 4.87
CA GLY A 84 4.93 -8.28 4.21
C GLY A 84 4.29 -9.59 4.68
N ILE A 85 4.13 -9.78 5.99
CA ILE A 85 3.43 -10.95 6.53
C ILE A 85 1.95 -10.93 6.11
N GLY A 86 1.29 -9.77 6.20
CA GLY A 86 -0.12 -9.62 5.85
C GLY A 86 -0.45 -9.92 4.38
N THR A 87 0.48 -9.68 3.46
CA THR A 87 0.25 -9.83 2.01
C THR A 87 0.95 -11.03 1.39
N GLN A 88 2.11 -11.43 1.91
CA GLN A 88 2.98 -12.47 1.34
C GLN A 88 3.38 -13.56 2.33
N ASN A 89 2.88 -13.50 3.57
CA ASN A 89 3.18 -14.47 4.63
C ASN A 89 4.68 -14.64 4.92
N ALA A 90 5.49 -13.61 4.66
CA ALA A 90 6.92 -13.59 5.01
C ALA A 90 7.43 -12.15 5.22
N ALA A 91 8.57 -12.02 5.91
CA ALA A 91 9.26 -10.74 6.05
C ALA A 91 9.79 -10.25 4.69
N PRO A 92 9.73 -8.94 4.40
CA PRO A 92 10.21 -8.40 3.12
C PRO A 92 11.73 -8.30 3.03
N TYR A 93 12.46 -8.66 4.09
CA TYR A 93 13.91 -8.66 4.17
C TYR A 93 14.44 -9.89 4.90
N ARG A 94 15.67 -10.31 4.62
CA ARG A 94 16.38 -11.40 5.32
C ARG A 94 17.10 -10.93 6.58
N ALA A 95 17.56 -9.67 6.59
CA ALA A 95 18.21 -9.01 7.72
C ALA A 95 17.81 -7.53 7.78
N CYS A 96 17.82 -6.94 8.99
CA CYS A 96 17.62 -5.52 9.27
C CYS A 96 18.57 -5.05 10.37
#